data_AF-A0A9W6ERV0-F1
#
_entry.id   AF-A0A9W6ERV0-F1
#
_cell.length_a   1.000
_cell.length_b   1.000
_cell.length_c   1.000
_cell.angle_alpha   90.00
_cell.angle_beta   90.00
_cell.angle_gamma   90.00
#
_symmetry.space_group_name_H-M   'P 1'
#
loop_
_entity.id
_entity.type
_entity.pdbx_description
1 polymer ?
#
loop_
_entity_poly.entity_id
_entity_poly.type
_entity_poly.pdbx_seq_one_letter_code
_entity_poly.pdbx_strand_id
1 'polypeptide(L)'
;MLKKILTYLAIIICLFAIVITAIYQMHKSYFRGSVDSYMSAQQLHKSAIKSNHISYNWTDDGQWEDDVMVSENHTTYEYVYNMEWKTPISLEIYHDRDSVSNTSHLKYPPLKYDQDAVRAFNKN
;
A
#
# COMPACT_ATOMS: atom_id res chain seq x y z
N MET A 1 -19.40 21.98 38.96
CA MET A 1 -19.85 21.66 37.59
C MET A 1 -18.69 21.45 36.60
N LEU A 2 -17.64 22.27 36.64
CA LEU A 2 -16.48 22.19 35.72
C LEU A 2 -15.82 20.79 35.62
N LYS A 3 -15.60 20.10 36.76
CA LYS A 3 -15.00 18.76 36.77
C LYS A 3 -15.82 17.73 35.98
N LYS A 4 -17.16 17.78 36.06
CA LYS A 4 -18.04 16.89 35.31
C LYS A 4 -17.97 17.16 33.81
N ILE A 5 -17.93 18.44 33.41
CA ILE A 5 -17.79 18.85 32.00
C ILE A 5 -16.47 18.34 31.42
N LEU A 6 -15.36 18.47 32.14
CA LEU A 6 -14.06 17.94 31.75
C LEU A 6 -14.08 16.41 31.60
N THR A 7 -14.74 15.68 32.50
CA THR A 7 -14.90 14.23 32.38
C THR A 7 -15.69 13.84 31.13
N TYR A 8 -16.81 14.51 30.85
CA TYR A 8 -17.58 14.23 29.63
C TYR A 8 -16.80 14.54 28.35
N LEU A 9 -16.06 15.65 28.31
CA LEU A 9 -15.15 15.98 27.20
C LEU A 9 -14.08 14.91 26.99
N ALA A 10 -13.44 14.45 28.07
CA ALA A 10 -12.44 13.39 28.00
C ALA A 10 -13.02 12.07 27.46
N ILE A 11 -14.23 11.70 27.89
CA ILE A 11 -14.94 10.51 27.39
C ILE A 11 -15.23 10.65 25.89
N ILE A 12 -15.71 11.80 25.43
CA ILE A 12 -15.99 12.04 24.01
C ILE A 12 -14.71 11.93 23.17
N ILE A 13 -13.61 12.53 23.64
CA ILE A 13 -12.31 12.45 22.95
C ILE A 13 -11.83 10.99 22.89
N CYS A 14 -11.93 10.24 23.98
CA CYS A 14 -11.58 8.83 24.01
C CYS A 14 -12.42 8.01 23.02
N LEU A 15 -13.74 8.23 22.98
CA LEU A 15 -14.62 7.54 22.03
C LEU A 15 -14.25 7.87 20.58
N PHE A 16 -13.95 9.14 20.30
CA PHE A 16 -13.53 9.58 18.97
C PHE A 16 -12.20 8.92 18.55
N ALA A 17 -11.22 8.86 19.47
CA ALA A 17 -9.95 8.20 19.24
C ALA A 17 -10.11 6.69 18.96
N ILE A 18 -11.03 6.01 19.67
CA ILE A 18 -11.35 4.59 19.43
C ILE A 18 -11.90 4.41 18.02
N VAL A 19 -12.85 5.25 17.61
CA VAL A 19 -13.47 5.17 16.27
C VAL A 19 -12.44 5.40 15.17
N ILE A 20 -11.60 6.44 15.28
CA ILE A 20 -10.53 6.71 14.31
C ILE A 20 -9.56 5.53 14.23
N THR A 21 -9.14 4.99 15.37
CA THR A 21 -8.22 3.85 15.42
C THR A 21 -8.83 2.61 14.76
N ALA A 22 -10.12 2.35 14.98
CA ALA A 22 -10.83 1.23 14.36
C ALA A 22 -10.90 1.39 12.83
N ILE A 23 -11.24 2.59 12.33
CA ILE A 23 -11.27 2.89 10.89
C ILE A 23 -9.88 2.70 10.28
N TYR A 24 -8.83 3.22 10.94
CA TYR A 24 -7.46 3.07 10.49
C TYR A 24 -7.03 1.59 10.37
N GLN A 25 -7.33 0.78 11.39
CA GLN A 25 -7.01 -0.66 11.34
C GLN A 25 -7.80 -1.39 10.24
N MET A 26 -9.07 -1.05 10.05
CA MET A 26 -9.90 -1.64 8.99
C MET A 26 -9.34 -1.33 7.60
N HIS A 27 -8.96 -0.08 7.34
CA HIS A 27 -8.32 0.31 6.08
C HIS A 27 -6.98 -0.39 5.88
N LYS A 28 -6.13 -0.45 6.93
CA LYS A 28 -4.86 -1.17 6.87
C LYS A 28 -5.04 -2.64 6.50
N SER A 29 -6.00 -3.32 7.13
CA SER A 29 -6.29 -4.73 6.84
C SER A 29 -6.83 -4.94 5.44
N TYR A 30 -7.70 -4.04 4.96
CA TYR A 30 -8.21 -4.08 3.59
C TYR A 30 -7.10 -3.91 2.55
N PHE A 31 -6.23 -2.92 2.75
CA PHE A 31 -5.09 -2.66 1.88
C PHE A 31 -4.15 -3.87 1.82
N ARG A 32 -3.75 -4.39 2.99
CA ARG A 32 -2.88 -5.57 3.07
C ARG A 32 -3.48 -6.79 2.36
N GLY A 33 -4.77 -7.07 2.57
CA GLY A 33 -5.45 -8.18 1.90
C GLY A 33 -5.49 -8.01 0.39
N SER A 34 -5.57 -6.77 -0.09
CA SER A 34 -5.57 -6.46 -1.51
C SER A 34 -4.17 -6.61 -2.13
N VAL A 35 -3.11 -6.17 -1.43
CA VAL A 35 -1.70 -6.43 -1.82
C VAL A 35 -1.42 -7.94 -1.85
N ASP A 36 -1.79 -8.68 -0.80
CA ASP A 36 -1.62 -10.13 -0.75
C ASP A 36 -2.33 -10.84 -1.93
N SER A 37 -3.54 -10.39 -2.27
CA SER A 37 -4.31 -10.90 -3.41
C SER A 37 -3.63 -10.60 -4.74
N TYR A 38 -3.09 -9.39 -4.88
CA TYR A 38 -2.37 -8.95 -6.06
C TYR A 38 -1.09 -9.75 -6.28
N MET A 39 -0.27 -9.90 -5.24
CA MET A 39 0.95 -10.70 -5.28
C MET A 39 0.65 -12.17 -5.62
N SER A 40 -0.45 -12.70 -5.09
CA SER A 40 -0.91 -14.06 -5.40
C SER A 40 -1.32 -14.20 -6.87
N ALA A 41 -2.01 -13.19 -7.43
CA ALA A 41 -2.38 -13.16 -8.85
C ALA A 41 -1.16 -13.06 -9.78
N GLN A 42 -0.09 -12.39 -9.33
CA GLN A 42 1.21 -12.37 -10.01
C GLN A 42 2.04 -13.65 -9.81
N GLN A 43 1.54 -14.63 -9.04
CA GLN A 43 2.24 -15.86 -8.70
C GLN A 43 3.56 -15.61 -7.94
N LEU A 44 3.65 -14.52 -7.19
CA LEU A 44 4.84 -14.22 -6.40
C LEU A 44 4.88 -15.11 -5.16
N HIS A 45 5.88 -15.99 -5.08
CA HIS A 45 6.05 -16.87 -3.92
C HIS A 45 6.56 -16.07 -2.71
N LYS A 46 5.94 -16.27 -1.54
CA LYS A 46 6.33 -15.58 -0.29
C LYS A 46 7.80 -15.78 0.09
N SER A 47 8.43 -16.87 -0.34
CA SER A 47 9.84 -17.17 -0.12
C SER A 47 10.81 -16.23 -0.87
N ALA A 48 10.34 -15.55 -1.93
CA ALA A 48 11.14 -14.61 -2.70
C ALA A 48 11.14 -13.19 -2.10
N ILE A 49 10.18 -12.91 -1.19
CA ILE A 49 10.06 -11.62 -0.50
C ILE A 49 11.18 -11.52 0.54
N LYS A 50 12.00 -10.48 0.43
CA LYS A 50 13.05 -10.15 1.40
C LYS A 50 12.55 -9.21 2.48
N SER A 51 11.72 -8.25 2.09
CA SER A 51 11.06 -7.33 3.02
C SER A 51 9.70 -6.90 2.46
N ASN A 52 8.81 -6.57 3.39
CA ASN A 52 7.51 -5.95 3.15
C ASN A 52 7.36 -4.86 4.22
N HIS A 53 7.12 -3.62 3.80
CA HIS A 53 6.93 -2.49 4.70
C HIS A 53 5.67 -1.72 4.34
N ILE A 54 4.66 -1.81 5.20
CA ILE A 54 3.43 -1.04 5.05
C ILE A 54 3.57 0.28 5.80
N SER A 55 3.46 1.38 5.06
CA SER A 55 3.48 2.75 5.56
C SER A 55 2.15 3.46 5.28
N TYR A 56 1.87 4.53 6.04
CA TYR A 56 0.72 5.40 5.81
C TYR A 56 1.17 6.85 5.80
N ASN A 57 0.96 7.50 4.67
CA ASN A 57 1.29 8.90 4.46
C ASN A 57 0.12 9.78 4.92
N TRP A 58 0.32 10.49 6.04
CA TRP A 58 -0.67 11.41 6.60
C TRP A 58 -0.71 12.77 5.87
N THR A 59 0.28 13.07 5.02
CA THR A 59 0.48 14.38 4.40
C THR A 59 -0.12 14.51 2.99
N ASP A 60 -0.26 13.41 2.24
CA ASP A 60 -0.95 13.35 0.94
C ASP A 60 -2.21 12.48 1.04
N ASP A 61 -3.34 13.10 1.39
CA ASP A 61 -4.71 12.51 1.38
C ASP A 61 -4.92 11.14 2.07
N GLY A 62 -3.95 10.68 2.88
CA GLY A 62 -4.06 9.41 3.58
C GLY A 62 -3.79 8.21 2.67
N GLN A 63 -2.63 8.18 2.04
CA GLN A 63 -2.18 7.10 1.17
C GLN A 63 -1.55 5.95 1.95
N TRP A 64 -1.92 4.72 1.61
CA TRP A 64 -1.22 3.52 2.04
C TRP A 64 -0.19 3.12 0.99
N GLU A 65 0.99 2.75 1.46
CA GLU A 65 2.09 2.25 0.64
C GLU A 65 2.55 0.89 1.21
N ASP A 66 2.81 -0.09 0.35
CA ASP A 66 3.48 -1.35 0.71
C ASP A 66 4.70 -1.55 -0.19
N ASP A 67 5.88 -1.39 0.39
CA ASP A 67 7.16 -1.65 -0.27
C ASP A 67 7.54 -3.12 -0.14
N VAL A 68 7.42 -3.85 -1.24
CA VAL A 68 7.77 -5.28 -1.31
C VAL A 68 9.07 -5.44 -2.10
N MET A 69 10.16 -5.75 -1.39
CA MET A 69 11.42 -6.09 -2.03
C MET A 69 11.50 -7.58 -2.29
N VAL A 70 11.77 -7.92 -3.55
CA VAL A 70 11.90 -9.29 -4.03
C VAL A 70 13.30 -9.44 -4.61
N SER A 71 14.05 -10.43 -4.14
CA SER A 71 15.39 -10.70 -4.65
C SER A 71 15.47 -12.11 -5.21
N GLU A 72 15.77 -12.20 -6.49
CA GLU A 72 15.95 -13.46 -7.20
C GLU A 72 17.10 -13.33 -8.20
N ASN A 73 17.96 -14.37 -8.28
CA ASN A 73 19.05 -14.47 -9.25
C ASN A 73 19.97 -13.23 -9.34
N HIS A 74 20.29 -12.61 -8.20
CA HIS A 74 21.12 -11.40 -8.08
C HIS A 74 20.48 -10.10 -8.57
N THR A 75 19.19 -10.13 -8.92
CA THR A 75 18.40 -8.94 -9.23
C THR A 75 17.50 -8.60 -8.05
N THR A 76 17.35 -7.31 -7.76
CA THR A 76 16.37 -6.82 -6.77
C THR A 76 15.28 -6.03 -7.46
N TYR A 77 14.05 -6.45 -7.23
CA TYR A 77 12.84 -5.76 -7.64
C TYR A 77 12.18 -5.15 -6.42
N GLU A 78 11.69 -3.94 -6.56
CA GLU A 78 10.89 -3.26 -5.56
C GLU A 78 9.52 -2.97 -6.17
N TYR A 79 8.49 -3.52 -5.52
CA TYR A 79 7.10 -3.35 -5.89
C TYR A 79 6.47 -2.44 -4.86
N VAL A 80 6.09 -1.22 -5.28
CA VAL A 80 5.46 -0.22 -4.43
C VAL A 80 3.97 -0.24 -4.74
N TYR A 81 3.18 -0.77 -3.80
CA TYR A 81 1.73 -0.76 -3.91
C TYR A 81 1.18 0.48 -3.25
N ASN A 82 0.42 1.28 -3.99
CA ASN A 82 -0.17 2.51 -3.49
C ASN A 82 -1.69 2.40 -3.50
N MET A 83 -2.33 2.84 -2.42
CA MET A 83 -3.78 2.96 -2.35
C MET A 83 -4.17 4.29 -1.71
N GLU A 84 -4.83 5.14 -2.49
CA GLU A 84 -5.52 6.31 -1.94
C GLU A 84 -6.92 5.90 -1.49
N TRP A 85 -7.52 6.70 -0.59
CA TRP A 85 -8.76 6.37 0.12
C TRP A 85 -9.96 5.98 -0.79
N LYS A 86 -9.93 6.36 -2.07
CA LYS A 86 -11.02 6.12 -3.05
C LYS A 86 -10.55 5.59 -4.40
N THR A 87 -9.27 5.31 -4.58
CA THR A 87 -8.73 4.84 -5.85
C THR A 87 -8.38 3.35 -5.79
N PRO A 88 -8.45 2.64 -6.93
CA PRO A 88 -7.90 1.29 -7.03
C PRO A 88 -6.41 1.29 -6.68
N ILE A 89 -5.89 0.14 -6.25
CA ILE A 89 -4.46 -0.01 -5.99
C ILE A 89 -3.67 0.23 -7.29
N SER A 90 -2.65 1.07 -7.20
CA SER A 90 -1.64 1.23 -8.23
C SER A 90 -0.36 0.50 -7.84
N LEU A 91 0.40 0.07 -8.85
CA LEU A 91 1.67 -0.60 -8.68
C LEU A 91 2.77 0.15 -9.42
N GLU A 92 3.85 0.45 -8.72
CA GLU A 92 5.11 0.88 -9.31
C GLU A 92 6.15 -0.23 -9.17
N ILE A 93 7.00 -0.39 -10.19
CA ILE A 93 8.06 -1.40 -10.18
C ILE A 93 9.40 -0.73 -10.46
N TYR A 94 10.34 -0.98 -9.57
CA TYR A 94 11.74 -0.56 -9.70
C TYR A 94 12.63 -1.79 -9.86
N HIS A 95 13.61 -1.71 -10.76
CA HIS A 95 14.66 -2.71 -10.97
C HIS A 95 15.99 -2.08 -10.59
N ASP A 96 16.65 -2.61 -9.57
CA ASP A 96 17.90 -2.06 -9.04
C ASP A 96 17.82 -0.54 -8.73
N ARG A 97 16.65 -0.08 -8.27
CA ARG A 97 16.27 1.32 -7.96
C ARG A 97 15.99 2.24 -9.16
N ASP A 98 16.05 1.73 -10.38
CA ASP A 98 15.61 2.46 -11.56
C ASP A 98 14.15 2.14 -11.88
N SER A 99 13.35 3.16 -12.22
CA SER A 99 11.94 2.96 -12.59
C SER A 99 11.82 2.20 -13.90
N VAL A 100 10.98 1.17 -13.92
CA VAL A 100 10.83 0.30 -15.09
C VAL A 100 9.60 0.69 -15.89
N SER A 101 9.81 1.37 -17.03
CA SER A 101 8.73 1.74 -17.95
C SER A 101 8.27 0.59 -18.85
N ASN A 102 9.17 -0.36 -19.15
CA ASN A 102 8.87 -1.55 -19.94
C ASN A 102 8.87 -2.79 -19.03
N THR A 103 7.71 -3.23 -18.57
CA THR A 103 7.59 -4.29 -17.57
C THR A 103 7.41 -5.69 -18.17
N SER A 104 7.36 -5.83 -19.50
CA SER A 104 7.02 -7.11 -20.16
C SER A 104 8.09 -8.20 -20.05
N HIS A 105 9.33 -7.81 -19.72
CA HIS A 105 10.46 -8.74 -19.52
C HIS A 105 10.65 -9.13 -18.06
N LEU A 106 9.88 -8.54 -17.14
CA LEU A 106 9.92 -8.88 -15.74
C LEU A 106 9.34 -10.27 -15.54
N LYS A 107 9.92 -11.03 -14.61
CA LYS A 107 9.41 -12.35 -14.22
C LYS A 107 8.02 -12.26 -13.58
N TYR A 108 7.73 -11.14 -12.89
CA TYR A 108 6.44 -10.84 -12.28
C TYR A 108 5.91 -9.49 -12.80
N PRO A 109 5.39 -9.43 -14.04
CA PRO A 109 4.91 -8.19 -14.63
C PRO A 109 3.62 -7.71 -13.93
N PRO A 110 3.25 -6.41 -14.05
CA PRO A 110 1.95 -5.90 -13.62
C PRO A 110 0.81 -6.71 -14.23
N LEU A 111 -0.29 -6.82 -13.49
CA LEU A 111 -1.47 -7.52 -13.98
C LEU A 111 -2.07 -6.78 -15.19
N LYS A 112 -2.71 -7.51 -16.10
CA LYS A 112 -3.17 -6.97 -17.40
C LYS A 112 -4.05 -5.72 -17.29
N TYR A 113 -4.86 -5.61 -16.24
CA TYR A 113 -5.75 -4.47 -16.04
C TYR A 113 -5.01 -3.23 -15.49
N ASP A 114 -3.82 -3.40 -14.90
CA ASP A 114 -2.98 -2.30 -14.40
C ASP A 114 -1.93 -1.84 -15.42
N GLN A 115 -1.70 -2.61 -16.49
CA GLN A 115 -0.85 -2.17 -17.59
C GLN A 115 -1.35 -0.86 -18.21
N ASP A 116 -2.65 -0.60 -18.16
CA ASP A 116 -3.25 0.66 -18.63
C ASP A 116 -3.05 1.81 -17.63
N ALA A 117 -3.02 1.53 -16.32
CA ALA A 117 -2.72 2.52 -15.27
C ALA A 117 -1.22 2.90 -15.25
N VAL A 118 -0.32 1.91 -15.36
CA VAL A 118 1.13 2.12 -15.49
C VAL A 118 1.48 2.88 -16.78
N ARG A 119 0.74 2.67 -17.87
CA ARG A 119 0.88 3.47 -19.11
C ARG A 119 0.35 4.90 -18.99
N ALA A 120 -0.65 5.14 -18.14
CA ALA A 120 -1.21 6.48 -17.94
C ALA A 120 -0.27 7.38 -17.11
N PHE A 121 0.40 6.82 -16.09
CA PHE A 121 1.41 7.54 -15.31
C PHE A 121 2.66 7.91 -16.11
N ASN A 122 3.13 7.01 -16.99
CA ASN A 122 4.31 7.24 -17.83
C ASN A 122 4.09 8.23 -19.00
N LYS A 123 2.94 8.90 -19.08
CA LYS A 123 2.63 9.92 -20.10
C LYS A 123 2.67 11.36 -19.58
N ASN A 124 2.92 11.56 -18.30
CA ASN A 124 3.20 12.88 -17.71
C ASN A 124 4.70 13.05 -17.47
#